data_AF-A0A8T0S5B2-F1
#
_entry.id   AF-A0A8T0S5B2-F1
#
_cell.length_a   1.000
_cell.length_b   1.000
_cell.length_c   1.000
_cell.angle_alpha   90.00
_cell.angle_beta   90.00
_cell.angle_gamma   90.00
#
_symmetry.space_group_name_H-M   'P 1'
#
loop_
_entity.id
_entity.type
_entity.pdbx_description
1 polymer ?
#
loop_
_entity_poly.entity_id
_entity_poly.type
_entity_poly.pdbx_seq_one_letter_code
_entity_poly.pdbx_strand_id
1 'polypeptide(L)'
;MRCGSGCGRGCPWRGARSPMRRTWRGRGRVTRRTRRLGRRSSGRRWRWRSRLSLPCRRSPWSRWWIRAGSRWTPSSPSSSSPGRQVQRIFEALAPKHLHNDARSLVEYSCFRYLSRDNSDLHSNLKELAFQKLVFVTMLAWEDPYKEDDSPLSSLDNYSVLGRLVGEDAFVRIAPAVAGVADVSTAHYLFRALVGAEKGLSFDLWTTYLAELLKVHHGRHRQTHQMGDNFLSDEQVLCIGSSKKRPVLKWEDNIAWPGNLTLTDKALYFEAIGLSGTKKPMRLDLTDQNSRVEKAKVGPFGSKLFDSAVTVSSGSTSDEWTLEFVDFSGETRRDVWLAFISEIISVYRFIREYGPGDNDPAIHDVYGAHKGKKRAVSSATNCIARLQSLQFIRRLYEEPAKLVQFYYLSNAPFGDVVLQTLAVKFWGGPLITKAKSSNHMSPQWQRSSEDPSSGVAHVYDVDGSVYLRKWMTSPSWASSHSANFWKNSSVKHGVILSKSLVVADKNLVEKAMVNCKEKSKVVERTQATIVAATIEGIPSNIDLFKVFGFHLVV
;
A
#
# COMPACT_ATOMS: atom_id res chain seq x y z
N MET A 1 37.35 -33.23 -64.59
CA MET A 1 38.02 -34.53 -64.41
C MET A 1 37.10 -35.44 -63.61
N ARG A 2 36.94 -36.68 -64.10
CA ARG A 2 36.22 -37.87 -63.58
C ARG A 2 36.48 -38.13 -62.07
N CYS A 3 35.78 -38.92 -61.27
CA CYS A 3 34.58 -39.80 -61.21
C CYS A 3 34.55 -40.23 -59.71
N GLY A 4 33.54 -40.82 -59.06
CA GLY A 4 32.31 -41.53 -59.42
C GLY A 4 31.54 -41.83 -58.09
N SER A 5 30.21 -41.98 -58.11
CA SER A 5 29.43 -43.24 -58.28
C SER A 5 29.58 -44.23 -57.10
N GLY A 6 28.55 -44.80 -56.47
CA GLY A 6 27.11 -44.95 -56.78
C GLY A 6 26.37 -45.48 -55.51
N CYS A 7 25.05 -45.28 -55.38
CA CYS A 7 23.95 -46.18 -55.81
C CYS A 7 24.01 -47.58 -55.13
N GLY A 8 22.97 -48.14 -54.49
CA GLY A 8 21.58 -47.76 -54.28
C GLY A 8 20.71 -48.99 -53.89
N ARG A 9 19.41 -48.74 -53.61
CA ARG A 9 18.23 -49.66 -53.59
C ARG A 9 18.10 -50.61 -52.38
N GLY A 10 16.93 -50.88 -51.80
CA GLY A 10 15.54 -50.60 -52.18
C GLY A 10 14.52 -50.91 -51.05
N CYS A 11 13.27 -50.48 -51.27
CA CYS A 11 12.06 -50.62 -50.43
C CYS A 11 11.42 -52.05 -50.54
N PRO A 12 10.12 -52.36 -50.20
CA PRO A 12 9.11 -51.79 -49.28
C PRO A 12 8.23 -52.85 -48.49
N TRP A 13 7.22 -52.38 -47.72
CA TRP A 13 5.90 -52.97 -47.35
C TRP A 13 5.66 -53.89 -46.10
N ARG A 14 4.64 -53.45 -45.33
CA ARG A 14 3.49 -54.15 -44.65
C ARG A 14 3.71 -55.05 -43.42
N GLY A 15 2.89 -54.82 -42.38
CA GLY A 15 2.57 -55.84 -41.36
C GLY A 15 1.86 -55.29 -40.12
N ALA A 16 0.53 -55.39 -40.09
CA ALA A 16 -0.34 -55.00 -38.98
C ALA A 16 -0.26 -55.96 -37.77
N ARG A 17 -0.51 -55.45 -36.55
CA ARG A 17 -1.52 -55.94 -35.57
C ARG A 17 -1.39 -55.23 -34.21
N SER A 18 -2.52 -54.70 -33.74
CA SER A 18 -2.80 -54.27 -32.35
C SER A 18 -3.28 -55.49 -31.51
N PRO A 19 -3.90 -55.32 -30.33
CA PRO A 19 -3.43 -54.76 -29.04
C PRO A 19 -3.76 -55.71 -27.85
N MET A 20 -3.32 -55.44 -26.61
CA MET A 20 -4.19 -55.67 -25.43
C MET A 20 -3.69 -55.03 -24.12
N ARG A 21 -4.66 -54.44 -23.42
CA ARG A 21 -4.64 -53.92 -22.03
C ARG A 21 -4.87 -55.05 -21.01
N ARG A 22 -4.46 -54.81 -19.74
CA ARG A 22 -5.16 -55.10 -18.45
C ARG A 22 -4.12 -54.87 -17.32
N THR A 23 -4.19 -53.89 -16.41
CA THR A 23 -5.13 -53.52 -15.31
C THR A 23 -5.06 -54.37 -14.02
N TRP A 24 -5.15 -53.66 -12.87
CA TRP A 24 -5.46 -54.05 -11.46
C TRP A 24 -4.29 -54.46 -10.55
N ARG A 25 -3.91 -53.68 -9.52
CA ARG A 25 -4.49 -53.45 -8.16
C ARG A 25 -4.35 -54.63 -7.19
N GLY A 26 -3.72 -54.38 -6.02
CA GLY A 26 -3.80 -55.26 -4.83
C GLY A 26 -2.96 -54.76 -3.65
N ARG A 27 -3.56 -54.67 -2.46
CA ARG A 27 -3.06 -54.12 -1.19
C ARG A 27 -2.41 -55.18 -0.29
N GLY A 28 -1.66 -54.75 0.74
CA GLY A 28 -1.44 -55.49 2.00
C GLY A 28 -0.06 -55.20 2.64
N ARG A 29 0.07 -54.24 3.56
CA ARG A 29 0.04 -54.33 5.04
C ARG A 29 1.24 -55.07 5.71
N VAL A 30 2.00 -54.32 6.54
CA VAL A 30 2.35 -54.59 7.97
C VAL A 30 3.39 -55.73 8.18
N THR A 31 4.50 -55.67 8.95
CA THR A 31 4.81 -55.13 10.31
C THR A 31 6.32 -55.26 10.64
N ARG A 32 6.78 -54.50 11.66
CA ARG A 32 7.81 -54.78 12.72
C ARG A 32 9.30 -54.75 12.33
N ARG A 33 10.10 -53.82 12.93
CA ARG A 33 10.90 -53.92 14.19
C ARG A 33 12.00 -55.01 14.07
N THR A 34 13.28 -54.86 14.39
CA THR A 34 14.03 -53.98 15.33
C THR A 34 15.54 -54.31 15.24
N ARG A 35 16.41 -53.35 15.65
CA ARG A 35 17.77 -53.55 16.25
C ARG A 35 18.87 -54.14 15.33
N ARG A 36 20.17 -53.86 15.47
CA ARG A 36 21.03 -52.94 16.25
C ARG A 36 22.44 -53.09 15.62
N LEU A 37 23.20 -52.00 15.57
CA LEU A 37 24.66 -51.88 15.76
C LEU A 37 25.62 -52.85 15.03
N GLY A 38 26.56 -52.25 14.30
CA GLY A 38 27.97 -52.67 14.45
C GLY A 38 28.88 -52.52 13.24
N ARG A 39 29.83 -51.60 13.41
CA ARG A 39 31.22 -51.59 12.90
C ARG A 39 31.55 -50.92 11.56
N ARG A 40 32.65 -50.17 11.72
CA ARG A 40 33.42 -49.29 10.84
C ARG A 40 34.20 -50.07 9.76
N SER A 41 34.36 -49.43 8.61
CA SER A 41 35.63 -49.29 7.87
C SER A 41 35.38 -48.30 6.71
N SER A 42 35.97 -47.10 6.77
CA SER A 42 37.22 -46.68 6.11
C SER A 42 36.98 -46.07 4.73
N GLY A 43 37.56 -44.88 4.49
CA GLY A 43 37.87 -44.43 3.14
C GLY A 43 37.27 -43.10 2.68
N ARG A 44 38.09 -42.05 2.79
CA ARG A 44 38.20 -40.91 1.85
C ARG A 44 37.07 -39.84 1.90
N ARG A 45 37.22 -38.92 2.84
CA ARG A 45 36.58 -37.60 2.83
C ARG A 45 37.45 -36.63 2.01
N TRP A 46 36.93 -36.19 0.86
CA TRP A 46 37.50 -35.07 0.10
C TRP A 46 37.37 -33.77 0.88
N ARG A 47 38.48 -33.04 0.96
CA ARG A 47 38.64 -31.80 1.71
C ARG A 47 38.46 -30.63 0.74
N TRP A 48 37.24 -30.11 0.60
CA TRP A 48 37.03 -28.79 -0.02
C TRP A 48 37.25 -27.72 1.06
N ARG A 49 38.35 -26.97 0.95
CA ARG A 49 38.59 -25.75 1.72
C ARG A 49 37.82 -24.61 1.06
N SER A 50 36.69 -24.23 1.64
CA SER A 50 36.04 -22.95 1.37
C SER A 50 36.70 -21.89 2.27
N ARG A 51 37.62 -21.10 1.73
CA ARG A 51 37.94 -19.77 2.30
C ARG A 51 36.92 -18.80 1.73
N LEU A 52 36.02 -18.31 2.59
CA LEU A 52 35.33 -17.01 2.48
C LEU A 52 34.54 -16.83 3.79
N SER A 53 35.27 -16.55 4.85
CA SER A 53 34.73 -16.05 6.11
C SER A 53 34.60 -14.54 6.00
N LEU A 54 33.41 -14.04 5.65
CA LEU A 54 33.00 -12.66 5.88
C LEU A 54 32.30 -12.60 7.25
N PRO A 55 32.67 -11.68 8.16
CA PRO A 55 32.06 -11.62 9.48
C PRO A 55 30.65 -11.03 9.36
N CYS A 56 29.64 -11.84 9.69
CA CYS A 56 28.30 -11.36 10.02
C CYS A 56 28.42 -10.37 11.19
N ARG A 57 28.33 -9.07 10.90
CA ARG A 57 28.12 -8.03 11.91
C ARG A 57 26.77 -8.31 12.59
N ARG A 58 26.83 -8.90 13.79
CA ARG A 58 25.70 -8.95 14.71
C ARG A 58 25.23 -7.51 14.98
N SER A 59 23.94 -7.25 14.78
CA SER A 59 23.34 -5.94 15.02
C SER A 59 23.56 -5.53 16.49
N PRO A 60 24.20 -4.38 16.77
CA PRO A 60 24.42 -3.96 18.15
C PRO A 60 23.12 -3.66 18.92
N TRP A 61 22.01 -3.42 18.23
CA TRP A 61 20.81 -2.72 18.72
C TRP A 61 19.91 -3.47 19.71
N SER A 62 20.09 -4.77 19.93
CA SER A 62 19.24 -5.54 20.86
C SER A 62 19.48 -5.24 22.35
N ARG A 63 20.55 -4.51 22.71
CA ARG A 63 20.87 -4.11 24.11
C ARG A 63 20.52 -2.65 24.47
N TRP A 64 19.92 -1.88 23.57
CA TRP A 64 19.98 -0.41 23.61
C TRP A 64 18.89 0.31 24.42
N TRP A 65 17.78 -0.36 24.74
CA TRP A 65 16.65 0.23 25.46
C TRP A 65 16.67 -0.07 26.96
N ILE A 66 17.86 -0.14 27.58
CA ILE A 66 17.96 -0.28 29.03
C ILE A 66 18.15 1.11 29.65
N ARG A 67 17.14 1.52 30.44
CA ARG A 67 17.01 2.73 31.26
C ARG A 67 16.66 4.03 30.53
N ALA A 68 15.38 4.21 30.23
CA ALA A 68 14.73 5.53 30.22
C ALA A 68 13.60 5.48 31.25
N GLY A 69 13.89 5.86 32.50
CA GLY A 69 12.94 5.74 33.61
C GLY A 69 13.60 5.62 34.96
N SER A 70 14.58 6.48 35.28
CA SER A 70 14.93 6.69 36.68
C SER A 70 15.69 8.00 36.84
N ARG A 71 15.24 8.81 37.80
CA ARG A 71 15.96 9.95 38.33
C ARG A 71 17.27 9.43 38.95
N TRP A 72 18.41 9.68 38.31
CA TRP A 72 19.73 9.27 38.82
C TRP A 72 20.60 10.48 39.14
N THR A 73 21.07 10.52 40.38
CA THR A 73 22.04 11.47 40.94
C THR A 73 23.42 11.31 40.29
N PRO A 74 24.25 12.37 40.27
CA PRO A 74 25.44 12.42 39.44
C PRO A 74 26.66 11.83 40.17
N SER A 75 27.16 10.70 39.68
CA SER A 75 28.54 10.31 39.90
C SER A 75 29.12 9.59 38.67
N SER A 76 30.19 10.20 38.14
CA SER A 76 31.17 9.69 37.17
C SER A 76 30.91 9.88 35.66
N PRO A 77 31.74 10.68 34.96
CA PRO A 77 31.63 10.98 33.53
C PRO A 77 32.63 10.17 32.69
N SER A 78 32.29 8.95 32.25
CA SER A 78 33.10 8.25 31.22
C SER A 78 32.41 7.02 30.62
N SER A 79 31.26 7.22 29.97
CA SER A 79 30.82 6.43 28.80
C SER A 79 29.50 7.02 28.31
N SER A 80 29.56 7.80 27.23
CA SER A 80 28.33 8.29 26.60
C SER A 80 27.65 7.09 25.93
N SER A 81 26.72 6.43 26.63
CA SER A 81 25.83 5.46 26.00
C SER A 81 25.11 6.18 24.85
N PRO A 82 25.09 5.64 23.62
CA PRO A 82 24.43 6.31 22.52
C PRO A 82 22.94 6.63 22.71
N GLY A 83 22.24 6.00 23.67
CA GLY A 83 20.93 6.47 24.14
C GLY A 83 21.00 7.89 24.74
N ARG A 84 21.97 8.17 25.62
CA ARG A 84 22.23 9.53 26.13
C ARG A 84 22.66 10.49 25.03
N GLN A 85 23.35 10.01 24.00
CA GLN A 85 23.72 10.84 22.86
C GLN A 85 22.49 11.24 22.04
N VAL A 86 21.57 10.31 21.75
CA VAL A 86 20.32 10.60 21.05
C VAL A 86 19.46 11.57 21.87
N GLN A 87 19.33 11.33 23.18
CA GLN A 87 18.59 12.22 24.08
C GLN A 87 19.20 13.64 24.10
N ARG A 88 20.52 13.79 24.25
CA ARG A 88 21.17 15.10 24.20
C ARG A 88 20.92 15.84 22.89
N ILE A 89 20.95 15.14 21.76
CA ILE A 89 20.68 15.77 20.47
C ILE A 89 19.19 16.15 20.35
N PHE A 90 18.29 15.31 20.87
CA PHE A 90 16.86 15.63 20.93
C PHE A 90 16.62 16.89 21.78
N GLU A 91 17.15 16.95 22.99
CA GLU A 91 17.04 18.11 23.89
C GLU A 91 17.64 19.39 23.28
N ALA A 92 18.68 19.28 22.46
CA ALA A 92 19.27 20.42 21.74
C ALA A 92 18.37 20.95 20.60
N LEU A 93 17.53 20.10 19.99
CA LEU A 93 16.66 20.47 18.87
C LEU A 93 15.22 20.77 19.30
N ALA A 94 14.76 20.12 20.36
CA ALA A 94 13.38 20.15 20.81
C ALA A 94 13.08 21.35 21.73
N PRO A 95 11.87 21.92 21.66
CA PRO A 95 11.37 22.82 22.68
C PRO A 95 11.44 22.21 24.09
N LYS A 96 11.71 23.05 25.11
CA LYS A 96 11.90 22.62 26.51
C LYS A 96 10.75 21.77 27.07
N HIS A 97 9.51 22.03 26.64
CA HIS A 97 8.35 21.29 27.13
C HIS A 97 8.34 19.82 26.66
N LEU A 98 9.05 19.48 25.58
CA LEU A 98 9.15 18.10 25.07
C LEU A 98 10.30 17.30 25.68
N HIS A 99 11.23 17.93 26.41
CA HIS A 99 12.43 17.25 26.93
C HIS A 99 12.09 16.07 27.85
N ASN A 100 10.97 16.19 28.58
CA ASN A 100 10.49 15.16 29.51
C ASN A 100 9.40 14.26 28.91
N ASP A 101 8.99 14.48 27.67
CA ASP A 101 8.00 13.64 27.01
C ASP A 101 8.68 12.41 26.38
N ALA A 102 8.44 11.25 26.99
CA ALA A 102 9.02 10.01 26.55
C ALA A 102 8.47 9.57 25.18
N ARG A 103 7.22 9.92 24.82
CA ARG A 103 6.68 9.63 23.47
C ARG A 103 7.47 10.36 22.41
N SER A 104 7.69 11.67 22.61
CA SER A 104 8.48 12.49 21.69
C SER A 104 9.90 11.95 21.49
N LEU A 105 10.55 11.47 22.56
CA LEU A 105 11.88 10.87 22.45
C LEU A 105 11.88 9.54 21.66
N VAL A 106 10.87 8.69 21.88
CA VAL A 106 10.67 7.44 21.12
C VAL A 106 10.44 7.74 19.64
N GLU A 107 9.53 8.68 19.34
CA GLU A 107 9.27 9.15 17.98
C GLU A 107 10.54 9.69 17.31
N TYR A 108 11.26 10.60 17.97
CA TYR A 108 12.49 11.16 17.45
C TYR A 108 13.51 10.08 17.10
N SER A 109 13.70 9.12 18.00
CA SER A 109 14.64 8.02 17.81
C SER A 109 14.26 7.15 16.61
N CYS A 110 12.97 6.81 16.49
CA CYS A 110 12.45 6.02 15.39
C CYS A 110 12.54 6.78 14.06
N PHE A 111 12.01 7.99 14.00
CA PHE A 111 11.92 8.77 12.78
C PHE A 111 13.30 9.17 12.25
N ARG A 112 14.26 9.48 13.13
CA ARG A 112 15.64 9.77 12.72
C ARG A 112 16.35 8.55 12.11
N TYR A 113 15.98 7.35 12.53
CA TYR A 113 16.48 6.13 11.88
C TYR A 113 15.83 5.95 10.51
N LEU A 114 14.50 6.07 10.44
CA LEU A 114 13.71 5.85 9.23
C LEU A 114 13.96 6.92 8.15
N SER A 115 14.28 8.15 8.53
CA SER A 115 14.52 9.27 7.60
C SER A 115 15.75 9.08 6.68
N ARG A 116 16.55 8.02 6.92
CA ARG A 116 17.77 7.75 6.14
C ARG A 116 17.49 6.95 4.87
N ASP A 117 16.34 6.30 4.78
CA ASP A 117 15.95 5.49 3.62
C ASP A 117 14.91 6.24 2.78
N ASN A 118 15.16 6.33 1.47
CA ASN A 118 14.27 6.96 0.49
C ASN A 118 13.70 5.93 -0.50
N SER A 119 13.81 4.64 -0.20
CA SER A 119 13.23 3.57 -1.00
C SER A 119 11.70 3.54 -0.87
N ASP A 120 11.03 3.04 -1.92
CA ASP A 120 9.57 2.83 -1.93
C ASP A 120 9.14 1.78 -0.88
N LEU A 121 10.03 0.84 -0.55
CA LEU A 121 9.86 -0.18 0.47
C LEU A 121 11.13 -0.31 1.29
N HIS A 122 11.05 -0.08 2.61
CA HIS A 122 12.22 -0.02 3.47
C HIS A 122 13.03 -1.33 3.45
N SER A 123 14.31 -1.24 3.11
CA SER A 123 15.18 -2.40 2.83
C SER A 123 15.30 -3.43 3.96
N ASN A 124 15.23 -2.98 5.22
CA ASN A 124 15.33 -3.84 6.40
C ASN A 124 14.01 -4.54 6.77
N LEU A 125 12.90 -4.31 6.05
CA LEU A 125 11.62 -4.98 6.34
C LEU A 125 11.68 -6.49 6.27
N LYS A 126 12.63 -7.07 5.51
CA LYS A 126 12.88 -8.52 5.45
C LYS A 126 13.47 -9.10 6.74
N GLU A 127 14.03 -8.28 7.61
CA GLU A 127 14.69 -8.71 8.83
C GLU A 127 13.72 -8.74 10.01
N LEU A 128 13.50 -9.91 10.59
CA LEU A 128 12.63 -10.07 11.76
C LEU A 128 13.02 -9.16 12.94
N ALA A 129 14.32 -8.88 13.10
CA ALA A 129 14.82 -7.95 14.12
C ALA A 129 14.29 -6.52 13.91
N PHE A 130 14.22 -6.06 12.67
CA PHE A 130 13.65 -4.76 12.33
C PHE A 130 12.13 -4.75 12.48
N GLN A 131 11.45 -5.82 12.05
CA GLN A 131 10.00 -5.96 12.25
C GLN A 131 9.63 -5.92 13.75
N LYS A 132 10.40 -6.61 14.60
CA LYS A 132 10.27 -6.57 16.06
C LYS A 132 10.56 -5.17 16.60
N LEU A 133 11.59 -4.49 16.10
CA LEU A 133 11.91 -3.13 16.52
C LEU A 133 10.75 -2.16 16.27
N VAL A 134 10.13 -2.20 15.08
CA VAL A 134 8.97 -1.35 14.76
C VAL A 134 7.78 -1.68 15.67
N PHE A 135 7.50 -2.96 15.90
CA PHE A 135 6.43 -3.39 16.80
C PHE A 135 6.64 -2.92 18.24
N VAL A 136 7.84 -3.10 18.78
CA VAL A 136 8.21 -2.64 20.13
C VAL A 136 8.17 -1.12 20.22
N THR A 137 8.53 -0.41 19.14
CA THR A 137 8.41 1.05 19.09
C THR A 137 6.95 1.48 19.21
N MET A 138 6.01 0.79 18.54
CA MET A 138 4.57 1.07 18.71
C MET A 138 4.12 0.84 20.15
N LEU A 139 4.53 -0.28 20.77
CA LEU A 139 4.20 -0.56 22.19
C LEU A 139 4.78 0.48 23.16
N ALA A 140 6.03 0.90 22.94
CA ALA A 140 6.71 1.90 23.75
C ALA A 140 6.11 3.31 23.52
N TRP A 141 5.63 3.60 22.32
CA TRP A 141 4.94 4.86 22.04
C TRP A 141 3.58 4.92 22.72
N GLU A 142 2.83 3.81 22.69
CA GLU A 142 1.51 3.72 23.31
C GLU A 142 1.57 3.93 24.82
N ASP A 143 2.52 3.28 25.47
CA ASP A 143 2.73 3.39 26.91
C ASP A 143 4.22 3.50 27.28
N PRO A 144 4.80 4.71 27.19
CA PRO A 144 6.23 4.91 27.38
C PRO A 144 6.68 4.88 28.84
N TYR A 145 5.75 4.92 29.79
CA TYR A 145 6.04 4.99 31.23
C TYR A 145 5.70 3.70 31.98
N LYS A 146 5.17 2.67 31.29
CA LYS A 146 4.95 1.36 31.89
C LYS A 146 6.28 0.70 32.27
N GLU A 147 6.54 0.63 33.57
CA GLU A 147 7.55 -0.25 34.13
C GLU A 147 7.01 -1.69 34.07
N ASP A 148 7.76 -2.61 33.45
CA ASP A 148 7.43 -4.03 33.54
C ASP A 148 7.68 -4.46 35.00
N ASP A 149 6.62 -4.69 35.77
CA ASP A 149 6.68 -5.21 37.16
C ASP A 149 7.30 -6.63 37.26
N SER A 150 7.73 -7.21 36.13
CA SER A 150 8.32 -8.55 36.08
C SER A 150 9.87 -8.51 36.18
N PRO A 151 10.51 -9.24 37.12
CA PRO A 151 11.97 -9.24 37.30
C PRO A 151 12.78 -9.86 36.14
N LEU A 152 12.12 -10.33 35.07
CA LEU A 152 12.75 -10.95 33.91
C LEU A 152 12.94 -9.92 32.79
N SER A 153 13.77 -8.92 33.07
CA SER A 153 14.18 -7.86 32.14
C SER A 153 15.14 -8.38 31.06
N SER A 154 14.64 -9.24 30.18
CA SER A 154 15.02 -9.20 28.77
C SER A 154 13.75 -9.19 27.94
N LEU A 155 13.76 -8.39 26.89
CA LEU A 155 12.71 -8.38 25.87
C LEU A 155 12.78 -9.69 25.05
N ASP A 156 12.66 -10.82 25.74
CA ASP A 156 12.59 -12.14 25.15
C ASP A 156 11.35 -12.20 24.27
N ASN A 157 11.38 -13.03 23.23
CA ASN A 157 10.30 -13.10 22.26
C ASN A 157 8.93 -13.37 22.92
N TYR A 158 8.92 -14.00 24.10
CA TYR A 158 7.73 -14.34 24.87
C TYR A 158 6.99 -13.14 25.48
N SER A 159 7.68 -12.07 25.93
CA SER A 159 7.00 -10.91 26.53
C SER A 159 6.31 -10.04 25.47
N VAL A 160 6.88 -9.99 24.26
CA VAL A 160 6.31 -9.25 23.12
C VAL A 160 5.07 -9.95 22.53
N LEU A 161 5.02 -11.29 22.58
CA LEU A 161 3.90 -12.08 22.06
C LEU A 161 2.58 -11.82 22.80
N GLY A 162 2.63 -11.48 24.09
CA GLY A 162 1.43 -11.21 24.91
C GLY A 162 0.91 -9.77 24.83
N ARG A 163 1.66 -8.85 24.21
CA ARG A 163 1.28 -7.43 24.14
C ARG A 163 0.61 -7.11 22.81
N LEU A 164 -0.36 -6.21 22.86
CA LEU A 164 -1.12 -5.74 21.71
C LEU A 164 -0.84 -4.26 21.47
N VAL A 165 -0.71 -3.88 20.20
CA VAL A 165 -0.57 -2.50 19.76
C VAL A 165 -1.95 -1.92 19.44
N GLY A 166 -2.25 -0.75 19.98
CA GLY A 166 -3.46 0.02 19.70
C GLY A 166 -3.42 0.81 18.39
N GLU A 167 -4.58 1.29 17.97
CA GLU A 167 -4.79 2.02 16.71
C GLU A 167 -3.90 3.27 16.63
N ASP A 168 -3.87 4.08 17.69
CA ASP A 168 -3.16 5.37 17.68
C ASP A 168 -1.64 5.19 17.47
N ALA A 169 -1.05 4.20 18.14
CA ALA A 169 0.37 3.88 17.99
C ALA A 169 0.69 3.34 16.58
N PHE A 170 -0.19 2.49 16.04
CA PHE A 170 -0.04 1.99 14.68
C PHE A 170 -0.14 3.12 13.64
N VAL A 171 -1.19 3.94 13.71
CA VAL A 171 -1.43 5.06 12.78
C VAL A 171 -0.29 6.09 12.85
N ARG A 172 0.35 6.22 14.01
CA ARG A 172 1.49 7.14 14.17
C ARG A 172 2.81 6.59 13.64
N ILE A 173 3.16 5.36 13.95
CA ILE A 173 4.51 4.82 13.69
C ILE A 173 4.57 4.03 12.37
N ALA A 174 3.55 3.24 12.03
CA ALA A 174 3.60 2.37 10.86
C ALA A 174 3.75 3.15 9.53
N PRO A 175 3.06 4.28 9.31
CA PRO A 175 3.23 5.08 8.08
C PRO A 175 4.60 5.76 7.95
N ALA A 176 5.38 5.86 9.03
CA ALA A 176 6.75 6.34 8.95
C ALA A 176 7.69 5.34 8.28
N VAL A 177 7.30 4.05 8.21
CA VAL A 177 8.07 3.01 7.54
C VAL A 177 7.62 2.89 6.09
N ALA A 178 8.51 3.22 5.15
CA ALA A 178 8.20 3.21 3.72
C ALA A 178 7.62 1.86 3.26
N GLY A 179 6.49 1.93 2.55
CA GLY A 179 5.76 0.79 2.00
C GLY A 179 4.79 0.10 2.97
N VAL A 180 4.94 0.27 4.29
CA VAL A 180 4.12 -0.45 5.30
C VAL A 180 2.69 0.06 5.38
N ALA A 181 2.48 1.37 5.46
CA ALA A 181 1.16 1.98 5.57
C ALA A 181 1.19 3.40 5.00
N ASP A 182 0.04 3.92 4.56
CA ASP A 182 -0.11 5.33 4.23
C ASP A 182 -0.89 6.04 5.32
N VAL A 183 -0.50 7.27 5.65
CA VAL A 183 -1.19 8.10 6.66
C VAL A 183 -2.70 8.17 6.40
N SER A 184 -3.11 8.22 5.13
CA SER A 184 -4.52 8.34 4.75
C SER A 184 -5.36 7.10 4.96
N THR A 185 -4.76 5.91 4.92
CA THR A 185 -5.48 4.63 5.01
C THR A 185 -5.05 3.79 6.21
N ALA A 186 -4.06 4.23 7.00
CA ALA A 186 -3.52 3.51 8.15
C ALA A 186 -4.59 3.09 9.16
N HIS A 187 -5.58 3.96 9.38
CA HIS A 187 -6.74 3.67 10.22
C HIS A 187 -7.52 2.44 9.74
N TYR A 188 -7.86 2.40 8.46
CA TYR A 188 -8.59 1.28 7.87
C TYR A 188 -7.72 0.03 7.76
N LEU A 189 -6.43 0.19 7.49
CA LEU A 189 -5.48 -0.92 7.49
C LEU A 189 -5.39 -1.58 8.86
N PHE A 190 -5.30 -0.79 9.95
CA PHE A 190 -5.31 -1.32 11.31
C PHE A 190 -6.60 -2.10 11.60
N ARG A 191 -7.76 -1.51 11.29
CA ARG A 191 -9.06 -2.18 11.47
C ARG A 191 -9.20 -3.44 10.64
N ALA A 192 -8.71 -3.45 9.41
CA ALA A 192 -8.72 -4.62 8.55
C ALA A 192 -7.84 -5.75 9.12
N LEU A 193 -6.66 -5.41 9.65
CA LEU A 193 -5.76 -6.39 10.27
C LEU A 193 -6.39 -6.99 11.53
N VAL A 194 -6.78 -6.13 12.47
CA VAL A 194 -7.23 -6.52 13.81
C VAL A 194 -8.64 -7.11 13.80
N GLY A 195 -9.54 -6.61 12.95
CA GLY A 195 -10.94 -7.04 12.91
C GLY A 195 -11.64 -6.77 14.24
N ALA A 196 -12.20 -7.82 14.84
CA ALA A 196 -12.86 -7.76 16.15
C ALA A 196 -11.91 -7.96 17.35
N GLU A 197 -10.61 -8.12 17.11
CA GLU A 197 -9.62 -8.31 18.17
C GLU A 197 -9.34 -6.99 18.93
N LYS A 198 -8.72 -7.09 20.11
CA LYS A 198 -8.49 -5.93 20.99
C LYS A 198 -7.32 -5.03 20.53
N GLY A 199 -6.47 -5.53 19.64
CA GLY A 199 -5.31 -4.81 19.14
C GLY A 199 -4.42 -5.70 18.27
N LEU A 200 -3.37 -5.13 17.69
CA LEU A 200 -2.47 -5.83 16.78
C LEU A 200 -1.44 -6.64 17.56
N SER A 201 -1.42 -7.96 17.34
CA SER A 201 -0.39 -8.86 17.90
C SER A 201 0.88 -8.90 17.05
N PHE A 202 1.98 -9.34 17.64
CA PHE A 202 3.26 -9.47 16.93
C PHE A 202 3.21 -10.52 15.80
N ASP A 203 2.51 -11.64 16.03
CA ASP A 203 2.35 -12.69 15.01
C ASP A 203 1.56 -12.19 13.80
N LEU A 204 0.49 -11.43 14.04
CA LEU A 204 -0.30 -10.82 12.97
C LEU A 204 0.52 -9.77 12.20
N TRP A 205 1.27 -8.93 12.90
CA TRP A 205 2.18 -7.94 12.31
C TRP A 205 3.22 -8.59 11.39
N THR A 206 3.93 -9.62 11.87
CA THR A 206 4.96 -10.31 11.09
C THR A 206 4.37 -11.09 9.91
N THR A 207 3.18 -11.70 10.09
CA THR A 207 2.46 -12.38 9.01
C THR A 207 2.05 -11.40 7.91
N TYR A 208 1.51 -10.24 8.28
CA TYR A 208 1.17 -9.17 7.34
C TYR A 208 2.39 -8.68 6.54
N LEU A 209 3.51 -8.41 7.22
CA LEU A 209 4.74 -7.97 6.54
C LEU A 209 5.32 -9.05 5.64
N ALA A 210 5.26 -10.32 6.05
CA ALA A 210 5.73 -11.44 5.23
C ALA A 210 4.92 -11.57 3.93
N GLU A 211 3.60 -11.45 3.98
CA GLU A 211 2.76 -11.46 2.78
C GLU A 211 2.95 -10.20 1.93
N LEU A 212 3.09 -9.01 2.55
CA LEU A 212 3.39 -7.78 1.83
C LEU A 212 4.70 -7.90 1.03
N LEU A 213 5.76 -8.42 1.66
CA LEU A 213 7.03 -8.68 0.99
C LEU A 213 6.84 -9.68 -0.16
N LYS A 214 6.10 -10.79 0.03
CA LYS A 214 5.83 -11.75 -1.05
C LYS A 214 5.14 -11.10 -2.24
N VAL A 215 4.16 -10.22 -2.00
CA VAL A 215 3.46 -9.47 -3.06
C VAL A 215 4.44 -8.60 -3.84
N HIS A 216 5.27 -7.81 -3.16
CA HIS A 216 6.29 -6.96 -3.81
C HIS A 216 7.27 -7.76 -4.67
N HIS A 217 7.86 -8.83 -4.12
CA HIS A 217 8.78 -9.69 -4.88
C HIS A 217 8.07 -10.40 -6.05
N GLY A 218 6.82 -10.80 -5.85
CA GLY A 218 5.98 -11.41 -6.87
C GLY A 218 5.77 -10.50 -8.08
N ARG A 219 5.47 -9.22 -7.87
CA ARG A 219 5.29 -8.22 -8.94
C ARG A 219 6.53 -8.01 -9.77
N HIS A 220 7.69 -7.83 -9.13
CA HIS A 220 8.96 -7.67 -9.85
C HIS A 220 9.26 -8.91 -10.69
N ARG A 221 9.08 -10.11 -10.13
CA ARG A 221 9.28 -11.36 -10.84
C ARG A 221 8.32 -11.51 -12.04
N GLN A 222 7.04 -11.19 -11.86
CA GLN A 222 6.03 -11.30 -12.91
C GLN A 222 6.30 -10.31 -14.05
N THR A 223 6.64 -9.07 -13.72
CA THR A 223 6.98 -8.04 -14.71
C THR A 223 8.18 -8.48 -15.56
N HIS A 224 9.23 -9.02 -14.94
CA HIS A 224 10.39 -9.55 -15.67
C HIS A 224 10.07 -10.77 -16.53
N GLN A 225 9.19 -11.67 -16.07
CA GLN A 225 8.83 -12.89 -16.80
C GLN A 225 7.90 -12.63 -17.99
N MET A 226 7.11 -11.56 -17.94
CA MET A 226 6.08 -11.23 -18.93
C MET A 226 6.44 -10.00 -19.77
N GLY A 227 7.70 -9.53 -19.71
CA GLY A 227 8.13 -8.27 -20.31
C GLY A 227 7.81 -8.12 -21.80
N ASP A 228 7.80 -9.22 -22.55
CA ASP A 228 7.47 -9.19 -23.99
C ASP A 228 5.96 -9.00 -24.27
N ASN A 229 5.09 -9.21 -23.29
CA ASN A 229 3.63 -9.15 -23.43
C ASN A 229 3.03 -7.77 -23.10
N PHE A 230 3.82 -6.87 -22.49
CA PHE A 230 3.38 -5.56 -22.01
C PHE A 230 4.23 -4.43 -22.61
N LEU A 231 3.78 -3.18 -22.44
CA LEU A 231 4.63 -2.05 -22.79
C LEU A 231 5.81 -1.96 -21.81
N SER A 232 6.98 -1.54 -22.30
CA SER A 232 8.24 -1.57 -21.54
C SER A 232 8.27 -0.64 -20.33
N ASP A 233 7.30 0.28 -20.23
CA ASP A 233 7.14 1.26 -19.17
C ASP A 233 5.98 0.94 -18.19
N GLU A 234 5.41 -0.26 -18.28
CA GLU A 234 4.34 -0.73 -17.41
C GLU A 234 4.81 -1.81 -16.43
N GLN A 235 4.28 -1.78 -15.21
CA GLN A 235 4.55 -2.75 -14.15
C GLN A 235 3.32 -3.58 -13.82
N VAL A 236 3.48 -4.90 -13.73
CA VAL A 236 2.40 -5.81 -13.33
C VAL A 236 2.11 -5.67 -11.83
N LEU A 237 0.84 -5.44 -11.48
CA LEU A 237 0.38 -5.26 -10.11
C LEU A 237 -0.40 -6.45 -9.58
N CYS A 238 -1.30 -7.00 -10.39
CA CYS A 238 -2.16 -8.12 -10.01
C CYS A 238 -2.52 -8.98 -11.22
N ILE A 239 -2.59 -10.29 -11.03
CA ILE A 239 -3.10 -11.25 -12.00
C ILE A 239 -4.37 -11.86 -11.40
N GLY A 240 -5.49 -11.64 -12.07
CA GLY A 240 -6.83 -12.02 -11.60
C GLY A 240 -7.25 -13.44 -11.89
N SER A 241 -6.41 -14.22 -12.59
CA SER A 241 -6.74 -15.58 -12.96
C SER A 241 -5.98 -16.63 -12.15
N SER A 242 -6.73 -17.65 -11.72
CA SER A 242 -6.17 -18.94 -11.34
C SER A 242 -6.77 -20.00 -12.26
N LYS A 243 -6.06 -21.11 -12.52
CA LYS A 243 -6.54 -22.24 -13.34
C LYS A 243 -7.93 -22.78 -12.93
N LYS A 244 -8.41 -22.43 -11.73
CA LYS A 244 -9.70 -22.86 -11.17
C LYS A 244 -10.80 -21.79 -11.20
N ARG A 245 -10.45 -20.51 -11.40
CA ARG A 245 -11.38 -19.37 -11.36
C ARG A 245 -10.96 -18.29 -12.37
N PRO A 246 -11.24 -18.47 -13.68
CA PRO A 246 -10.96 -17.43 -14.68
C PRO A 246 -11.83 -16.18 -14.44
N VAL A 247 -11.43 -15.06 -15.03
CA VAL A 247 -12.30 -13.88 -15.15
C VAL A 247 -13.08 -14.01 -16.45
N LEU A 248 -14.37 -13.72 -16.45
CA LEU A 248 -15.19 -13.78 -17.66
C LEU A 248 -15.33 -12.37 -18.24
N LYS A 249 -14.95 -12.18 -19.50
CA LYS A 249 -15.23 -10.94 -20.24
C LYS A 249 -16.53 -11.13 -21.02
N TRP A 250 -17.51 -10.25 -20.79
CA TRP A 250 -18.79 -10.26 -21.47
C TRP A 250 -18.74 -9.41 -22.75
N GLU A 251 -19.20 -9.99 -23.85
CA GLU A 251 -19.27 -9.36 -25.17
C GLU A 251 -20.50 -9.94 -25.91
N ASP A 252 -21.44 -9.11 -26.34
CA ASP A 252 -22.69 -9.52 -27.01
C ASP A 252 -23.47 -10.65 -26.29
N ASN A 253 -23.60 -10.54 -24.95
CA ASN A 253 -24.20 -11.56 -24.07
C ASN A 253 -23.47 -12.92 -24.02
N ILE A 254 -22.25 -13.00 -24.56
CA ILE A 254 -21.37 -14.16 -24.51
C ILE A 254 -20.25 -13.89 -23.50
N ALA A 255 -20.03 -14.84 -22.59
CA ALA A 255 -18.98 -14.75 -21.58
C ALA A 255 -17.73 -15.53 -22.02
N TRP A 256 -16.63 -14.82 -22.23
CA TRP A 256 -15.33 -15.38 -22.61
C TRP A 256 -14.43 -15.56 -21.38
N PRO A 257 -14.04 -16.78 -21.01
CA PRO A 257 -13.11 -16.99 -19.90
C PRO A 257 -11.68 -16.58 -20.29
N GLY A 258 -10.97 -15.89 -19.39
CA GLY A 258 -9.61 -15.44 -19.65
C GLY A 258 -8.78 -15.09 -18.42
N ASN A 259 -7.51 -14.77 -18.70
CA ASN A 259 -6.58 -14.19 -17.76
C ASN A 259 -6.68 -12.66 -17.81
N LEU A 260 -7.03 -12.07 -16.67
CA LEU A 260 -6.98 -10.62 -16.47
C LEU A 260 -5.69 -10.24 -15.75
N THR A 261 -4.96 -9.27 -16.29
CA THR A 261 -3.77 -8.68 -15.67
C THR A 261 -3.96 -7.19 -15.53
N LEU A 262 -3.71 -6.66 -14.32
CA LEU A 262 -3.68 -5.24 -14.04
C LEU A 262 -2.24 -4.77 -13.98
N THR A 263 -1.93 -3.71 -14.74
CA THR A 263 -0.68 -2.95 -14.63
C THR A 263 -0.92 -1.62 -13.93
N ASP A 264 0.14 -0.84 -13.75
CA ASP A 264 0.06 0.53 -13.27
C ASP A 264 -0.45 1.54 -14.29
N LYS A 265 -0.92 1.08 -15.47
CA LYS A 265 -1.52 1.92 -16.53
C LYS A 265 -2.74 1.34 -17.22
N ALA A 266 -2.88 0.01 -17.28
CA ALA A 266 -3.84 -0.64 -18.15
C ALA A 266 -4.36 -1.98 -17.59
N LEU A 267 -5.45 -2.45 -18.18
CA LEU A 267 -5.91 -3.83 -18.06
C LEU A 267 -5.52 -4.61 -19.31
N TYR A 268 -5.06 -5.84 -19.11
CA TYR A 268 -4.82 -6.80 -20.17
C TYR A 268 -5.71 -8.01 -20.01
N PHE A 269 -6.33 -8.44 -21.09
CA PHE A 269 -7.18 -9.64 -21.11
C PHE A 269 -6.71 -10.63 -22.17
N GLU A 270 -6.50 -11.88 -21.75
CA GLU A 270 -6.08 -12.99 -22.61
C GLU A 270 -7.12 -14.12 -22.50
N ALA A 271 -7.87 -14.39 -23.57
CA ALA A 271 -8.89 -15.43 -23.58
C ALA A 271 -8.28 -16.84 -23.55
N ILE A 272 -8.90 -17.75 -22.79
CA ILE A 272 -8.50 -19.16 -22.68
C ILE A 272 -9.28 -19.97 -23.75
N GLY A 273 -8.60 -20.50 -24.77
CA GLY A 273 -9.23 -21.24 -25.87
C GLY A 273 -8.28 -22.09 -26.75
N LEU A 274 -8.86 -22.93 -27.63
CA LEU A 274 -8.17 -23.94 -28.47
C LEU A 274 -7.47 -23.39 -29.73
N SER A 275 -7.62 -22.11 -30.05
CA SER A 275 -6.97 -21.49 -31.20
C SER A 275 -5.84 -20.58 -30.70
N GLY A 276 -4.70 -20.64 -31.39
CA GLY A 276 -3.38 -20.18 -30.94
C GLY A 276 -3.28 -18.77 -30.35
N THR A 277 -2.13 -18.52 -29.71
CA THR A 277 -1.72 -17.29 -29.01
C THR A 277 -2.23 -15.99 -29.67
N LYS A 278 -3.42 -15.54 -29.28
CA LYS A 278 -3.89 -14.19 -29.60
C LYS A 278 -3.17 -13.20 -28.68
N LYS A 279 -2.67 -12.09 -29.24
CA LYS A 279 -2.09 -10.99 -28.47
C LYS A 279 -3.10 -10.54 -27.41
N PRO A 280 -2.69 -10.29 -26.16
CA PRO A 280 -3.61 -9.84 -25.11
C PRO A 280 -4.27 -8.52 -25.53
N MET A 281 -5.58 -8.42 -25.30
CA MET A 281 -6.31 -7.17 -25.46
C MET A 281 -5.84 -6.20 -24.38
N ARG A 282 -5.70 -4.91 -24.69
CA ARG A 282 -5.31 -3.86 -23.75
C ARG A 282 -6.42 -2.82 -23.63
N LEU A 283 -6.74 -2.40 -22.41
CA LEU A 283 -7.62 -1.28 -22.10
C LEU A 283 -6.86 -0.27 -21.26
N ASP A 284 -6.75 0.97 -21.73
CA ASP A 284 -6.03 2.03 -21.03
C ASP A 284 -6.83 2.54 -19.82
N LEU A 285 -6.16 2.74 -18.69
CA LEU A 285 -6.76 3.32 -17.47
C LEU A 285 -6.27 4.73 -17.20
N THR A 286 -5.38 5.27 -18.05
CA THR A 286 -4.76 6.59 -17.86
C THR A 286 -5.52 7.72 -18.53
N ASP A 287 -6.53 7.39 -19.34
CA ASP A 287 -7.39 8.37 -20.02
C ASP A 287 -8.17 9.25 -19.04
N GLN A 288 -8.62 10.40 -19.52
CA GLN A 288 -9.43 11.35 -18.73
C GLN A 288 -10.82 10.81 -18.43
N ASN A 289 -11.37 10.03 -19.36
CA ASN A 289 -12.72 9.49 -19.29
C ASN A 289 -12.74 8.04 -18.77
N SER A 290 -11.59 7.52 -18.30
CA SER A 290 -11.53 6.21 -17.68
C SER A 290 -12.44 6.17 -16.45
N ARG A 291 -13.35 5.20 -16.42
CA ARG A 291 -14.27 4.97 -15.28
C ARG A 291 -14.45 3.48 -15.05
N VAL A 292 -14.82 3.14 -13.82
CA VAL A 292 -15.18 1.77 -13.43
C VAL A 292 -16.38 1.79 -12.51
N GLU A 293 -17.33 0.91 -12.77
CA GLU A 293 -18.60 0.82 -12.04
C GLU A 293 -18.97 -0.63 -11.74
N LYS A 294 -19.76 -0.85 -10.68
CA LYS A 294 -20.35 -2.16 -10.40
C LYS A 294 -21.39 -2.47 -11.45
N ALA A 295 -21.36 -3.68 -11.99
CA ALA A 295 -22.26 -4.12 -13.03
C ALA A 295 -22.97 -5.41 -12.63
N LYS A 296 -24.16 -5.60 -13.22
CA LYS A 296 -24.93 -6.83 -13.10
C LYS A 296 -24.90 -7.57 -14.42
N VAL A 297 -24.64 -8.87 -14.37
CA VAL A 297 -24.56 -9.73 -15.56
C VAL A 297 -25.43 -10.97 -15.40
N GLY A 298 -25.67 -11.67 -16.49
CA GLY A 298 -26.49 -12.88 -16.50
C GLY A 298 -26.78 -13.35 -17.92
N PRO A 299 -27.18 -14.62 -18.06
CA PRO A 299 -27.49 -15.20 -19.37
C PRO A 299 -28.59 -14.40 -20.07
N PHE A 300 -28.51 -14.30 -21.40
CA PHE A 300 -29.47 -13.57 -22.24
C PHE A 300 -29.64 -12.08 -21.87
N GLY A 301 -28.61 -11.45 -21.30
CA GLY A 301 -28.65 -10.04 -20.90
C GLY A 301 -29.43 -9.75 -19.61
N SER A 302 -29.80 -10.79 -18.87
CA SER A 302 -30.45 -10.65 -17.57
C SER A 302 -29.49 -10.04 -16.52
N LYS A 303 -29.96 -9.08 -15.71
CA LYS A 303 -29.16 -8.40 -14.68
C LYS A 303 -29.26 -9.12 -13.32
N LEU A 304 -28.92 -10.41 -13.30
CA LEU A 304 -29.16 -11.30 -12.14
C LEU A 304 -28.01 -11.36 -11.14
N PHE A 305 -26.76 -11.33 -11.61
CA PHE A 305 -25.58 -11.53 -10.78
C PHE A 305 -24.83 -10.23 -10.54
N ASP A 306 -24.67 -9.89 -9.26
CA ASP A 306 -23.87 -8.76 -8.79
C ASP A 306 -22.37 -9.13 -8.75
N SER A 307 -21.85 -9.78 -9.79
CA SER A 307 -20.49 -10.34 -9.85
C SER A 307 -19.54 -9.59 -10.78
N ALA A 308 -20.02 -8.54 -11.48
CA ALA A 308 -19.25 -7.89 -12.53
C ALA A 308 -18.88 -6.43 -12.25
N VAL A 309 -17.90 -5.95 -12.99
CA VAL A 309 -17.55 -4.53 -13.11
C VAL A 309 -17.51 -4.16 -14.58
N THR A 310 -17.92 -2.93 -14.89
CA THR A 310 -17.75 -2.35 -16.22
C THR A 310 -16.64 -1.32 -16.16
N VAL A 311 -15.65 -1.44 -17.04
CA VAL A 311 -14.50 -0.55 -17.14
C VAL A 311 -14.53 0.07 -18.53
N SER A 312 -14.47 1.39 -18.64
CA SER A 312 -14.41 2.06 -19.94
C SER A 312 -13.24 3.02 -20.01
N SER A 313 -12.63 3.19 -21.18
CA SER A 313 -11.54 4.15 -21.44
C SER A 313 -12.00 5.42 -22.17
N GLY A 314 -13.29 5.75 -22.16
CA GLY A 314 -13.84 7.01 -22.70
C GLY A 314 -14.58 6.93 -24.02
N SER A 315 -14.28 5.94 -24.85
CA SER A 315 -15.08 5.61 -26.04
C SER A 315 -16.07 4.49 -25.69
N THR A 316 -17.22 4.42 -26.38
CA THR A 316 -18.18 3.31 -26.22
C THR A 316 -17.63 1.99 -26.78
N SER A 317 -16.65 2.04 -27.68
CA SER A 317 -15.97 0.85 -28.22
C SER A 317 -14.92 0.25 -27.27
N ASP A 318 -14.47 1.02 -26.28
CA ASP A 318 -13.46 0.60 -25.29
C ASP A 318 -14.09 0.38 -23.91
N GLU A 319 -15.25 -0.28 -23.88
CA GLU A 319 -15.93 -0.67 -22.64
C GLU A 319 -15.89 -2.19 -22.45
N TRP A 320 -15.36 -2.64 -21.32
CA TRP A 320 -15.25 -4.05 -20.95
C TRP A 320 -16.12 -4.34 -19.74
N THR A 321 -16.99 -5.35 -19.86
CA THR A 321 -17.70 -5.91 -18.71
C THR A 321 -16.99 -7.18 -18.25
N LEU A 322 -16.45 -7.16 -17.03
CA LEU A 322 -15.62 -8.22 -16.46
C LEU A 322 -16.34 -8.80 -15.24
N GLU A 323 -16.66 -10.09 -15.33
CA GLU A 323 -17.27 -10.84 -14.24
C GLU A 323 -16.24 -11.64 -13.44
N PHE A 324 -16.33 -11.48 -12.13
CA PHE A 324 -15.53 -12.18 -11.14
C PHE A 324 -16.41 -13.20 -10.45
N VAL A 325 -16.37 -14.44 -10.95
CA VAL A 325 -17.16 -15.53 -10.38
C VAL A 325 -16.60 -15.90 -9.01
N ASP A 326 -17.41 -15.66 -7.97
CA ASP A 326 -17.12 -15.97 -6.57
C ASP A 326 -18.22 -16.84 -5.96
N PHE A 327 -17.97 -18.15 -5.88
CA PHE A 327 -18.86 -19.10 -5.20
C PHE A 327 -18.64 -19.16 -3.68
N SER A 328 -17.65 -18.43 -3.15
CA SER A 328 -17.19 -18.53 -1.75
C SER A 328 -17.55 -17.34 -0.87
N GLY A 329 -18.36 -16.39 -1.35
CA GLY A 329 -18.68 -15.17 -0.59
C GLY A 329 -17.48 -14.21 -0.40
N GLU A 330 -16.41 -14.40 -1.18
CA GLU A 330 -15.28 -13.48 -1.20
C GLU A 330 -15.65 -12.23 -1.99
N THR A 331 -15.26 -11.07 -1.49
CA THR A 331 -15.46 -9.75 -2.11
C THR A 331 -14.55 -9.54 -3.33
N ARG A 332 -14.22 -10.57 -4.13
CA ARG A 332 -13.19 -10.45 -5.18
C ARG A 332 -13.60 -9.47 -6.27
N ARG A 333 -14.90 -9.37 -6.63
CA ARG A 333 -15.40 -8.24 -7.44
C ARG A 333 -15.02 -6.88 -6.83
N ASP A 334 -15.29 -6.68 -5.55
CA ASP A 334 -15.06 -5.39 -4.88
C ASP A 334 -13.56 -5.09 -4.68
N VAL A 335 -12.73 -6.12 -4.49
CA VAL A 335 -11.27 -5.99 -4.48
C VAL A 335 -10.75 -5.55 -5.85
N TRP A 336 -11.22 -6.18 -6.93
CA TRP A 336 -10.85 -5.79 -8.29
C TRP A 336 -11.35 -4.40 -8.65
N LEU A 337 -12.57 -4.06 -8.25
CA LEU A 337 -13.10 -2.70 -8.36
C LEU A 337 -12.18 -1.70 -7.65
N ALA A 338 -11.76 -1.98 -6.41
CA ALA A 338 -10.87 -1.10 -5.67
C ALA A 338 -9.50 -0.94 -6.36
N PHE A 339 -8.93 -2.03 -6.90
CA PHE A 339 -7.66 -1.95 -7.64
C PHE A 339 -7.76 -1.09 -8.89
N ILE A 340 -8.77 -1.30 -9.73
CA ILE A 340 -8.96 -0.55 -10.97
C ILE A 340 -9.27 0.91 -10.66
N SER A 341 -10.15 1.15 -9.67
CA SER A 341 -10.53 2.50 -9.24
C SER A 341 -9.33 3.28 -8.71
N GLU A 342 -8.39 2.63 -8.01
CA GLU A 342 -7.19 3.27 -7.49
C GLU A 342 -6.27 3.75 -8.61
N ILE A 343 -6.06 2.92 -9.65
CA ILE A 343 -5.25 3.31 -10.81
C ILE A 343 -5.89 4.46 -11.58
N ILE A 344 -7.19 4.40 -11.85
CA ILE A 344 -7.91 5.52 -12.49
C ILE A 344 -7.80 6.78 -11.63
N SER A 345 -7.98 6.66 -10.31
CA SER A 345 -7.96 7.80 -9.39
C SER A 345 -6.58 8.45 -9.25
N VAL A 346 -5.49 7.68 -9.30
CA VAL A 346 -4.14 8.27 -9.24
C VAL A 346 -3.81 9.05 -10.52
N TYR A 347 -4.23 8.59 -11.70
CA TYR A 347 -4.03 9.37 -12.93
C TYR A 347 -4.92 10.61 -12.98
N ARG A 348 -6.15 10.54 -12.48
CA ARG A 348 -6.98 11.73 -12.25
C ARG A 348 -6.29 12.72 -11.31
N PHE A 349 -5.78 12.24 -10.17
CA PHE A 349 -5.02 13.04 -9.23
C PHE A 349 -3.79 13.71 -9.85
N ILE A 350 -3.00 12.97 -10.65
CA ILE A 350 -1.83 13.52 -11.34
C ILE A 350 -2.22 14.64 -12.30
N ARG A 351 -3.34 14.53 -13.01
CA ARG A 351 -3.82 15.57 -13.93
C ARG A 351 -4.33 16.81 -13.18
N GLU A 352 -5.02 16.62 -12.06
CA GLU A 352 -5.67 17.72 -11.32
C GLU A 352 -4.74 18.44 -10.33
N TYR A 353 -3.72 17.76 -9.81
CA TYR A 353 -2.84 18.28 -8.76
C TYR A 353 -1.35 18.19 -9.11
N GLY A 354 -1.00 17.58 -10.26
CA GLY A 354 0.38 17.53 -10.73
C GLY A 354 0.73 18.69 -11.67
N PRO A 355 2.03 18.95 -11.90
CA PRO A 355 2.49 19.73 -13.04
C PRO A 355 2.03 19.09 -14.35
N GLY A 356 1.77 19.91 -15.38
CA GLY A 356 1.53 19.40 -16.73
C GLY A 356 2.75 18.62 -17.26
N ASP A 357 2.53 17.61 -18.10
CA ASP A 357 3.58 16.68 -18.54
C ASP A 357 4.79 17.39 -19.20
N ASN A 358 4.59 18.57 -19.80
CA ASN A 358 5.63 19.39 -20.46
C ASN A 358 5.97 20.69 -19.70
N ASP A 359 5.61 20.81 -18.42
CA ASP A 359 5.89 22.02 -17.65
C ASP A 359 7.39 22.15 -17.32
N PRO A 360 8.11 23.17 -17.84
CA PRO A 360 9.55 23.33 -17.61
C PRO A 360 9.90 23.59 -16.13
N ALA A 361 8.98 24.16 -15.33
CA ALA A 361 9.27 24.46 -13.92
C ALA A 361 9.33 23.21 -13.03
N ILE A 362 9.03 22.03 -13.57
CA ILE A 362 9.29 20.77 -12.88
C ILE A 362 10.80 20.59 -12.56
N HIS A 363 11.67 21.33 -13.25
CA HIS A 363 13.11 21.37 -12.99
C HIS A 363 13.54 22.49 -12.04
N ASP A 364 12.65 23.46 -11.75
CA ASP A 364 12.93 24.56 -10.80
C ASP A 364 12.77 24.10 -9.35
N VAL A 365 12.00 23.03 -9.11
CA VAL A 365 11.77 22.45 -7.78
C VAL A 365 12.48 21.10 -7.68
N TYR A 366 13.36 20.97 -6.69
CA TYR A 366 14.17 19.77 -6.51
C TYR A 366 13.31 18.52 -6.29
N GLY A 367 13.54 17.52 -7.14
CA GLY A 367 12.85 16.24 -7.09
C GLY A 367 11.43 16.24 -7.67
N ALA A 368 10.86 17.38 -8.09
CA ALA A 368 9.50 17.45 -8.62
C ALA A 368 9.29 16.55 -9.85
N HIS A 369 10.32 16.38 -10.69
CA HIS A 369 10.30 15.44 -11.84
C HIS A 369 10.02 13.97 -11.44
N LYS A 370 10.27 13.59 -10.18
CA LYS A 370 9.94 12.25 -9.65
C LYS A 370 8.52 12.16 -9.07
N GLY A 371 7.77 13.27 -9.02
CA GLY A 371 6.47 13.34 -8.34
C GLY A 371 5.43 12.40 -8.93
N LYS A 372 5.32 12.32 -10.27
CA LYS A 372 4.44 11.38 -10.98
C LYS A 372 4.73 9.93 -10.58
N LYS A 373 6.01 9.54 -10.62
CA LYS A 373 6.46 8.20 -10.18
C LYS A 373 6.14 7.94 -8.70
N ARG A 374 6.34 8.93 -7.82
CA ARG A 374 6.02 8.81 -6.39
C ARG A 374 4.51 8.63 -6.14
N ALA A 375 3.65 9.34 -6.87
CA ALA A 375 2.21 9.19 -6.78
C ALA A 375 1.75 7.79 -7.23
N VAL A 376 2.22 7.32 -8.40
CA VAL A 376 1.93 5.97 -8.90
C VAL A 376 2.46 4.91 -7.92
N SER A 377 3.70 5.05 -7.43
CA SER A 377 4.26 4.16 -6.40
C SER A 377 3.34 4.06 -5.16
N SER A 378 2.84 5.20 -4.67
CA SER A 378 1.87 5.25 -3.55
C SER A 378 0.61 4.42 -3.82
N ALA A 379 0.00 4.59 -5.00
CA ALA A 379 -1.18 3.83 -5.42
C ALA A 379 -0.89 2.31 -5.53
N THR A 380 0.24 1.95 -6.14
CA THR A 380 0.63 0.54 -6.28
C THR A 380 0.93 -0.11 -4.92
N ASN A 381 1.46 0.64 -3.96
CA ASN A 381 1.67 0.20 -2.58
C ASN A 381 0.35 -0.04 -1.86
N CYS A 382 -0.65 0.82 -2.03
CA CYS A 382 -2.02 0.57 -1.52
C CYS A 382 -2.57 -0.78 -2.02
N ILE A 383 -2.46 -1.05 -3.33
CA ILE A 383 -2.86 -2.34 -3.92
C ILE A 383 -2.08 -3.49 -3.29
N ALA A 384 -0.79 -3.31 -2.97
CA ALA A 384 0.05 -4.37 -2.39
C ALA A 384 -0.42 -4.76 -0.99
N ARG A 385 -0.77 -3.77 -0.19
CA ARG A 385 -1.29 -3.97 1.16
C ARG A 385 -2.65 -4.64 1.15
N LEU A 386 -3.54 -4.23 0.24
CA LEU A 386 -4.85 -4.87 0.07
C LEU A 386 -4.71 -6.33 -0.42
N GLN A 387 -3.78 -6.63 -1.33
CA GLN A 387 -3.45 -8.01 -1.71
C GLN A 387 -2.92 -8.81 -0.52
N SER A 388 -2.00 -8.24 0.28
CA SER A 388 -1.49 -8.89 1.50
C SER A 388 -2.63 -9.26 2.45
N LEU A 389 -3.56 -8.32 2.72
CA LEU A 389 -4.76 -8.55 3.52
C LEU A 389 -5.65 -9.68 2.96
N GLN A 390 -5.82 -9.73 1.64
CA GLN A 390 -6.55 -10.81 0.99
C GLN A 390 -5.88 -12.17 1.23
N PHE A 391 -4.56 -12.26 1.11
CA PHE A 391 -3.81 -13.51 1.31
C PHE A 391 -3.86 -14.01 2.76
N ILE A 392 -3.81 -13.10 3.74
CA ILE A 392 -3.96 -13.46 5.16
C ILE A 392 -5.43 -13.59 5.61
N ARG A 393 -6.39 -13.43 4.68
CA ARG A 393 -7.84 -13.52 4.91
C ARG A 393 -8.37 -12.51 5.94
N ARG A 394 -7.87 -11.27 5.87
CA ARG A 394 -8.21 -10.15 6.77
C ARG A 394 -8.82 -8.97 6.00
N LEU A 395 -9.96 -9.21 5.34
CA LEU A 395 -10.74 -8.18 4.62
C LEU A 395 -12.01 -7.80 5.40
N TYR A 396 -11.84 -7.37 6.65
CA TYR A 396 -12.98 -6.93 7.49
C TYR A 396 -13.51 -5.54 7.13
N GLU A 397 -12.71 -4.74 6.44
CA GLU A 397 -13.07 -3.42 5.95
C GLU A 397 -13.39 -3.47 4.45
N GLU A 398 -14.19 -2.50 3.99
CA GLU A 398 -14.50 -2.36 2.57
C GLU A 398 -13.20 -2.09 1.77
N PRO A 399 -12.91 -2.87 0.70
CA PRO A 399 -11.67 -2.71 -0.08
C PRO A 399 -11.43 -1.29 -0.58
N ALA A 400 -12.51 -0.54 -0.87
CA ALA A 400 -12.46 0.85 -1.31
C ALA A 400 -11.82 1.80 -0.27
N LYS A 401 -11.96 1.54 1.03
CA LYS A 401 -11.37 2.37 2.11
C LYS A 401 -9.87 2.12 2.30
N LEU A 402 -9.34 1.04 1.72
CA LEU A 402 -7.93 0.64 1.81
C LEU A 402 -7.09 1.17 0.65
N VAL A 403 -7.71 1.76 -0.37
CA VAL A 403 -7.04 2.37 -1.53
C VAL A 403 -7.10 3.90 -1.45
N GLN A 404 -5.94 4.56 -1.51
CA GLN A 404 -5.77 5.94 -1.07
C GLN A 404 -6.50 6.95 -1.97
N PHE A 405 -6.20 6.96 -3.26
CA PHE A 405 -6.70 8.01 -4.15
C PHE A 405 -8.18 7.85 -4.42
N TYR A 406 -8.67 6.62 -4.57
CA TYR A 406 -10.08 6.37 -4.75
C TYR A 406 -10.89 6.73 -3.50
N TYR A 407 -10.43 6.32 -2.30
CA TYR A 407 -11.09 6.71 -1.05
C TYR A 407 -11.15 8.22 -0.90
N LEU A 408 -10.02 8.91 -1.03
CA LEU A 408 -9.93 10.36 -0.82
C LEU A 408 -10.72 11.17 -1.84
N SER A 409 -10.87 10.68 -3.07
CA SER A 409 -11.72 11.34 -4.09
C SER A 409 -13.20 11.38 -3.68
N ASN A 410 -13.64 10.45 -2.83
CA ASN A 410 -15.04 10.31 -2.41
C ASN A 410 -15.27 10.70 -0.95
N ALA A 411 -14.20 10.91 -0.17
CA ALA A 411 -14.28 11.24 1.24
C ALA A 411 -14.54 12.75 1.46
N PRO A 412 -15.33 13.13 2.48
CA PRO A 412 -15.50 14.54 2.84
C PRO A 412 -14.16 15.15 3.25
N PHE A 413 -13.84 16.31 2.69
CA PHE A 413 -12.55 17.01 2.82
C PHE A 413 -11.34 16.17 2.35
N GLY A 414 -11.58 15.13 1.55
CA GLY A 414 -10.52 14.35 0.94
C GLY A 414 -9.71 15.16 -0.07
N ASP A 415 -10.29 16.20 -0.67
CA ASP A 415 -9.62 17.17 -1.53
C ASP A 415 -8.45 17.86 -0.82
N VAL A 416 -8.63 18.29 0.43
CA VAL A 416 -7.54 18.89 1.24
C VAL A 416 -6.42 17.87 1.47
N VAL A 417 -6.75 16.60 1.70
CA VAL A 417 -5.73 15.55 1.83
C VAL A 417 -4.99 15.37 0.50
N LEU A 418 -5.70 15.32 -0.63
CA LEU A 418 -5.08 15.25 -1.96
C LEU A 418 -4.14 16.44 -2.22
N GLN A 419 -4.54 17.66 -1.84
CA GLN A 419 -3.66 18.83 -1.90
C GLN A 419 -2.36 18.63 -1.11
N THR A 420 -2.44 18.13 0.14
CA THR A 420 -1.23 17.84 0.93
C THR A 420 -0.38 16.72 0.35
N LEU A 421 -0.98 15.72 -0.29
CA LEU A 421 -0.26 14.68 -1.02
C LEU A 421 0.43 15.26 -2.26
N ALA A 422 -0.17 16.23 -2.95
CA ALA A 422 0.44 16.92 -4.07
C ALA A 422 1.68 17.70 -3.62
N VAL A 423 1.59 18.45 -2.52
CA VAL A 423 2.75 19.11 -1.90
C VAL A 423 3.81 18.07 -1.51
N LYS A 424 3.43 16.92 -0.94
CA LYS A 424 4.36 15.84 -0.61
C LYS A 424 5.05 15.25 -1.85
N PHE A 425 4.34 15.07 -2.96
CA PHE A 425 4.86 14.42 -4.16
C PHE A 425 5.66 15.35 -5.07
N TRP A 426 5.23 16.59 -5.28
CA TRP A 426 5.92 17.53 -6.17
C TRP A 426 6.69 18.63 -5.45
N GLY A 427 6.37 18.89 -4.19
CA GLY A 427 7.08 19.89 -3.39
C GLY A 427 8.54 19.48 -3.10
N GLY A 428 9.40 20.49 -3.14
CA GLY A 428 10.81 20.40 -2.80
C GLY A 428 11.49 21.77 -2.70
N PRO A 429 12.78 21.81 -2.35
CA PRO A 429 13.55 23.06 -2.36
C PRO A 429 13.62 23.68 -3.77
N LEU A 430 13.54 25.00 -3.87
CA LEU A 430 13.77 25.72 -5.13
C LEU A 430 15.25 25.66 -5.53
N ILE A 431 15.54 25.28 -6.78
CA ILE A 431 16.91 25.15 -7.33
C ILE A 431 17.38 26.46 -7.96
N THR A 432 16.46 27.29 -8.46
CA THR A 432 16.81 28.52 -9.15
C THR A 432 17.40 29.55 -8.18
N LYS A 433 18.72 29.75 -8.27
CA LYS A 433 19.32 31.02 -7.90
C LYS A 433 18.64 32.09 -8.75
N ALA A 434 18.03 33.09 -8.10
CA ALA A 434 17.56 34.30 -8.76
C ALA A 434 18.66 34.79 -9.72
N LYS A 435 18.39 34.74 -11.03
CA LYS A 435 19.19 35.48 -12.02
C LYS A 435 18.79 36.95 -11.89
N SER A 436 19.28 37.59 -10.84
CA SER A 436 19.38 39.04 -10.74
C SER A 436 20.70 39.38 -10.05
N SER A 437 21.47 40.21 -10.74
CA SER A 437 22.80 40.72 -10.46
C SER A 437 23.10 41.09 -9.00
N ASN A 438 24.33 40.77 -8.58
CA ASN A 438 25.18 41.45 -7.60
C ASN A 438 24.51 42.44 -6.62
N HIS A 439 24.36 42.05 -5.35
CA HIS A 439 25.06 42.63 -4.18
C HIS A 439 24.44 42.11 -2.86
N MET A 440 25.31 41.60 -1.98
CA MET A 440 25.24 41.53 -0.50
C MET A 440 24.06 40.84 0.24
N SER A 441 24.45 39.80 0.98
CA SER A 441 23.94 39.28 2.29
C SER A 441 22.49 38.73 2.44
N PRO A 442 22.30 37.62 3.20
CA PRO A 442 21.00 36.99 3.40
C PRO A 442 20.26 37.60 4.60
N GLN A 443 19.44 38.62 4.36
CA GLN A 443 18.41 39.03 5.30
C GLN A 443 17.04 38.64 4.73
N TRP A 444 16.26 37.93 5.54
CA TRP A 444 14.90 37.49 5.23
C TRP A 444 14.01 38.68 4.86
N GLN A 445 13.95 39.01 3.58
CA GLN A 445 12.95 39.91 3.02
C GLN A 445 11.94 39.10 2.24
N ARG A 446 10.71 39.14 2.74
CA ARG A 446 9.46 38.82 2.07
C ARG A 446 9.46 39.59 0.74
N SER A 447 9.71 38.90 -0.37
CA SER A 447 9.67 39.49 -1.71
C SER A 447 8.25 39.98 -1.98
N SER A 448 8.13 41.29 -2.26
CA SER A 448 6.91 41.89 -2.77
C SER A 448 6.71 41.43 -4.21
N GLU A 449 5.74 40.54 -4.42
CA GLU A 449 5.22 40.25 -5.75
C GLU A 449 3.92 41.01 -5.97
N ASP A 450 3.69 41.39 -7.23
CA ASP A 450 2.58 42.19 -7.74
C ASP A 450 1.19 41.81 -7.16
N PRO A 451 0.35 42.80 -6.79
CA PRO A 451 -0.91 42.59 -6.08
C PRO A 451 -2.08 42.09 -6.96
N SER A 452 -1.85 41.67 -8.21
CA SER A 452 -2.95 41.45 -9.17
C SER A 452 -3.51 40.02 -9.26
N SER A 453 -3.04 39.05 -8.46
CA SER A 453 -3.78 37.79 -8.28
C SER A 453 -3.46 37.11 -6.93
N GLY A 454 -4.40 37.13 -6.00
CA GLY A 454 -4.16 36.95 -4.55
C GLY A 454 -3.93 35.53 -3.99
N VAL A 455 -3.17 34.63 -4.65
CA VAL A 455 -2.82 33.32 -4.04
C VAL A 455 -1.30 33.07 -4.11
N ALA A 456 -0.65 32.92 -2.96
CA ALA A 456 0.80 32.68 -2.88
C ALA A 456 1.16 31.20 -3.16
N HIS A 457 2.47 30.91 -3.33
CA HIS A 457 2.97 29.54 -3.27
C HIS A 457 2.60 28.85 -1.95
N VAL A 458 2.47 27.53 -2.00
CA VAL A 458 2.21 26.71 -0.82
C VAL A 458 3.52 26.09 -0.34
N TYR A 459 3.71 26.06 0.97
CA TYR A 459 4.91 25.55 1.61
C TYR A 459 4.58 24.34 2.49
N ASP A 460 5.46 23.33 2.44
CA ASP A 460 5.46 22.21 3.37
C ASP A 460 6.14 22.61 4.70
N VAL A 461 6.02 21.77 5.72
CA VAL A 461 6.59 21.98 7.06
C VAL A 461 8.11 22.07 7.06
N ASP A 462 8.78 21.44 6.09
CA ASP A 462 10.24 21.50 5.92
C ASP A 462 10.72 22.66 5.03
N GLY A 463 9.80 23.54 4.62
CA GLY A 463 10.08 24.67 3.71
C GLY A 463 10.08 24.30 2.23
N SER A 464 9.77 23.05 1.86
CA SER A 464 9.56 22.65 0.47
C SER A 464 8.46 23.48 -0.18
N VAL A 465 8.69 23.93 -1.41
CA VAL A 465 7.76 24.78 -2.15
C VAL A 465 6.96 23.95 -3.14
N TYR A 466 5.65 24.19 -3.19
CA TYR A 466 4.76 23.75 -4.24
C TYR A 466 4.24 24.97 -5.01
N LEU A 467 4.51 25.00 -6.32
CA LEU A 467 4.28 26.19 -7.13
C LEU A 467 2.79 26.44 -7.31
N ARG A 468 2.42 27.72 -7.24
CA ARG A 468 1.04 28.17 -7.37
C ARG A 468 0.43 27.76 -8.71
N LYS A 469 1.22 27.81 -9.78
CA LYS A 469 0.78 27.44 -11.13
C LYS A 469 0.36 25.96 -11.27
N TRP A 470 0.76 25.10 -10.33
CA TRP A 470 0.32 23.70 -10.27
C TRP A 470 -1.01 23.53 -9.51
N MET A 471 -1.50 24.58 -8.84
CA MET A 471 -2.79 24.59 -8.14
C MET A 471 -3.95 24.76 -9.14
N THR A 472 -4.11 23.80 -10.06
CA THR A 472 -5.12 23.86 -11.13
C THR A 472 -6.49 23.37 -10.70
N SER A 473 -6.58 22.46 -9.71
CA SER A 473 -7.86 21.99 -9.18
C SER A 473 -8.70 23.12 -8.56
N PRO A 474 -10.02 23.19 -8.81
CA PRO A 474 -10.89 24.18 -8.16
C PRO A 474 -10.97 23.99 -6.64
N SER A 475 -10.59 22.83 -6.12
CA SER A 475 -10.59 22.55 -4.67
C SER A 475 -9.69 23.49 -3.87
N TRP A 476 -8.66 24.08 -4.48
CA TRP A 476 -7.76 25.05 -3.85
C TRP A 476 -8.45 26.36 -3.47
N ALA A 477 -9.57 26.70 -4.13
CA ALA A 477 -10.36 27.90 -3.84
C ALA A 477 -11.45 27.66 -2.77
N SER A 478 -11.62 26.42 -2.28
CA SER A 478 -12.65 26.12 -1.30
C SER A 478 -12.35 26.78 0.05
N SER A 479 -13.40 27.17 0.79
CA SER A 479 -13.27 27.79 2.12
C SER A 479 -12.55 26.88 3.12
N HIS A 480 -12.77 25.58 3.03
CA HIS A 480 -12.13 24.58 3.89
C HIS A 480 -10.64 24.41 3.55
N SER A 481 -10.27 24.44 2.26
CA SER A 481 -8.87 24.46 1.84
C SER A 481 -8.16 25.73 2.35
N ALA A 482 -8.76 26.91 2.14
CA ALA A 482 -8.20 28.16 2.64
C ALA A 482 -8.01 28.17 4.16
N ASN A 483 -8.98 27.65 4.92
CA ASN A 483 -8.89 27.53 6.38
C ASN A 483 -7.83 26.54 6.83
N PHE A 484 -7.65 25.42 6.10
CA PHE A 484 -6.61 24.45 6.39
C PHE A 484 -5.22 25.05 6.19
N TRP A 485 -4.95 25.63 5.02
CA TRP A 485 -3.63 26.16 4.67
C TRP A 485 -3.24 27.39 5.51
N LYS A 486 -4.20 28.17 6.01
CA LYS A 486 -3.93 29.25 6.99
C LYS A 486 -3.47 28.73 8.35
N ASN A 487 -3.88 27.52 8.73
CA ASN A 487 -3.66 26.94 10.06
C ASN A 487 -2.72 25.72 10.06
N SER A 488 -2.01 25.47 8.96
CA SER A 488 -1.29 24.22 8.73
C SER A 488 0.09 24.14 9.41
N SER A 489 0.61 25.26 9.95
CA SER A 489 1.95 25.34 10.55
C SER A 489 2.15 24.37 11.72
N VAL A 490 3.37 23.83 11.84
CA VAL A 490 3.81 23.05 13.01
C VAL A 490 4.07 24.03 14.13
N LYS A 491 3.42 23.83 15.28
CA LYS A 491 3.47 24.78 16.40
C LYS A 491 4.37 24.30 17.53
N HIS A 492 4.45 22.99 17.75
CA HIS A 492 5.08 22.43 18.95
C HIS A 492 6.07 21.29 18.68
N GLY A 493 6.31 20.93 17.42
CA GLY A 493 7.10 19.74 17.05
C GLY A 493 8.51 19.99 16.52
N VAL A 494 9.30 18.92 16.44
CA VAL A 494 10.61 18.91 15.77
C VAL A 494 10.46 18.36 14.36
N ILE A 495 10.88 19.13 13.37
CA ILE A 495 10.72 18.79 11.94
C ILE A 495 11.99 18.08 11.46
N LEU A 496 11.86 16.80 11.08
CA LEU A 496 12.96 16.02 10.50
C LEU A 496 12.88 15.97 8.97
N SER A 497 11.66 15.94 8.43
CA SER A 497 11.35 16.04 7.00
C SER A 497 9.86 16.34 6.82
N LYS A 498 9.41 16.64 5.59
CA LYS A 498 7.98 16.76 5.25
C LYS A 498 7.07 15.64 5.75
N SER A 499 7.58 14.41 5.85
CA SER A 499 6.78 13.25 6.29
C SER A 499 6.97 12.91 7.77
N LEU A 500 8.00 13.45 8.42
CA LEU A 500 8.42 13.06 9.76
C LEU A 500 8.55 14.30 10.65
N VAL A 501 7.50 14.55 11.42
CA VAL A 501 7.44 15.60 12.44
C VAL A 501 7.26 14.90 13.78
N VAL A 502 8.08 15.23 14.77
CA VAL A 502 8.02 14.67 16.13
C VAL A 502 7.15 15.56 17.01
N ALA A 503 6.33 14.97 17.88
CA ALA A 503 5.43 15.65 18.83
C ALA A 503 4.33 16.53 18.23
N ASP A 504 4.25 16.61 16.90
CA ASP A 504 3.21 17.30 16.16
C ASP A 504 2.95 16.50 14.86
N LYS A 505 1.92 16.88 14.12
CA LYS A 505 1.48 16.24 12.88
C LYS A 505 2.04 16.95 11.65
N ASN A 506 2.46 16.18 10.66
CA ASN A 506 2.73 16.68 9.32
C ASN A 506 1.44 17.12 8.60
N LEU A 507 1.56 17.74 7.41
CA LEU A 507 0.40 18.26 6.67
C LEU A 507 -0.64 17.19 6.35
N VAL A 508 -0.19 16.01 5.89
CA VAL A 508 -1.08 14.90 5.53
C VAL A 508 -1.80 14.36 6.77
N GLU A 509 -1.09 14.20 7.88
CA GLU A 509 -1.67 13.77 9.16
C GLU A 509 -2.73 14.77 9.65
N LYS A 510 -2.46 16.08 9.57
CA LYS A 510 -3.42 17.13 9.95
C LYS A 510 -4.67 17.12 9.06
N ALA A 511 -4.49 17.04 7.74
CA ALA A 511 -5.61 16.99 6.80
C ALA A 511 -6.47 15.73 7.03
N MET A 512 -5.83 14.59 7.32
CA MET A 512 -6.51 13.34 7.60
C MET A 512 -7.32 13.34 8.88
N VAL A 513 -6.87 14.04 9.93
CA VAL A 513 -7.68 14.22 11.16
C VAL A 513 -8.99 14.93 10.81
N ASN A 514 -8.91 16.06 10.10
CA ASN A 514 -10.10 16.81 9.67
C ASN A 514 -11.02 15.97 8.78
N CYS A 515 -10.45 15.23 7.82
CA CYS A 515 -11.20 14.33 6.94
C CYS A 515 -11.90 13.23 7.76
N LYS A 516 -11.21 12.54 8.68
CA LYS A 516 -11.79 11.47 9.53
C LYS A 516 -12.91 11.99 10.42
N GLU A 517 -12.76 13.17 11.01
CA GLU A 517 -13.80 13.79 11.84
C GLU A 517 -15.05 14.10 11.02
N LYS A 518 -14.90 14.65 9.80
CA LYS A 518 -16.03 14.94 8.92
C LYS A 518 -16.66 13.68 8.36
N SER A 519 -15.88 12.67 7.99
CA SER A 519 -16.42 11.35 7.57
C SER A 519 -17.29 10.74 8.66
N LYS A 520 -16.87 10.79 9.93
CA LYS A 520 -17.70 10.30 11.05
C LYS A 520 -19.03 11.04 11.15
N VAL A 521 -19.06 12.35 10.92
CA VAL A 521 -20.30 13.14 10.93
C VAL A 521 -21.22 12.73 9.77
N VAL A 522 -20.67 12.58 8.56
CA VAL A 522 -21.42 12.14 7.38
C VAL A 522 -21.96 10.73 7.57
N GLU A 523 -21.14 9.79 8.04
CA GLU A 523 -21.55 8.40 8.31
C GLU A 523 -22.67 8.33 9.37
N ARG A 524 -22.56 9.11 10.47
CA ARG A 524 -23.63 9.21 11.47
C ARG A 524 -24.91 9.78 10.90
N THR A 525 -24.81 10.85 10.11
CA THR A 525 -25.97 11.49 9.48
C THR A 525 -26.65 10.53 8.51
N GLN A 526 -25.87 9.81 7.69
CA GLN A 526 -26.39 8.79 6.78
C GLN A 526 -27.07 7.65 7.55
N ALA A 527 -26.48 7.19 8.65
CA ALA A 527 -27.09 6.16 9.49
C ALA A 527 -28.42 6.64 10.10
N THR A 528 -28.51 7.89 10.55
CA THR A 528 -29.76 8.48 11.04
C THR A 528 -30.82 8.59 9.94
N ILE A 529 -30.43 9.02 8.73
CA ILE A 529 -31.35 9.10 7.58
C ILE A 529 -31.88 7.70 7.21
N VAL A 530 -31.00 6.70 7.17
CA VAL A 530 -31.39 5.31 6.89
C VAL A 530 -32.30 4.76 7.98
N ALA A 531 -31.99 5.00 9.25
CA ALA A 531 -32.85 4.60 10.37
C ALA A 531 -34.23 5.24 10.28
N ALA A 532 -34.31 6.55 10.05
CA ALA A 532 -35.57 7.26 9.86
C ALA A 532 -36.37 6.77 8.64
N THR A 533 -35.68 6.41 7.55
CA THR A 533 -36.31 5.82 6.36
C THR A 533 -36.89 4.45 6.69
N ILE A 534 -36.15 3.60 7.41
CA ILE A 534 -36.61 2.26 7.82
C ILE A 534 -37.79 2.36 8.79
N GLU A 535 -37.78 3.29 9.74
CA GLU A 535 -38.89 3.51 10.68
C GLU A 535 -40.14 4.14 10.03
N GLY A 536 -39.94 4.94 8.97
CA GLY A 536 -41.05 5.49 8.16
C GLY A 536 -41.76 4.45 7.29
N ILE A 537 -41.10 3.34 6.93
CA ILE A 537 -41.68 2.28 6.09
C ILE A 537 -42.87 1.57 6.79
N PRO A 538 -42.78 1.11 8.05
CA PRO A 538 -43.91 0.58 8.80
C PRO A 538 -45.09 1.56 8.91
N SER A 539 -44.80 2.84 9.18
CA SER A 539 -45.82 3.89 9.33
C SER A 539 -46.62 4.12 8.03
N ASN A 540 -45.94 4.07 6.87
CA ASN A 540 -46.60 4.12 5.57
C ASN A 540 -47.37 2.83 5.24
N ILE A 541 -46.87 1.65 5.62
CA ILE A 541 -47.57 0.37 5.45
C ILE A 541 -48.86 0.35 6.27
N ASP A 542 -48.86 0.89 7.49
CA ASP A 542 -50.07 0.97 8.31
C ASP A 542 -51.06 2.01 7.76
N LEU A 543 -50.58 3.11 7.16
CA LEU A 543 -51.44 4.00 6.35
C LEU A 543 -52.08 3.26 5.16
N PHE A 544 -51.31 2.45 4.42
CA PHE A 544 -51.85 1.65 3.32
C PHE A 544 -52.87 0.60 3.77
N LYS A 545 -52.73 0.04 4.97
CA LYS A 545 -53.79 -0.81 5.56
C LYS A 545 -55.04 0.01 5.86
N VAL A 546 -54.90 1.18 6.49
CA VAL A 546 -56.05 2.05 6.83
C VAL A 546 -56.79 2.56 5.59
N PHE A 547 -56.08 2.87 4.49
CA PHE A 547 -56.71 3.28 3.23
C PHE A 547 -57.13 2.11 2.32
N GLY A 548 -56.48 0.96 2.40
CA GLY A 548 -56.83 -0.25 1.62
C GLY A 548 -58.12 -0.94 2.09
N PHE A 549 -58.49 -0.78 3.36
CA PHE A 549 -59.75 -1.31 3.91
C PHE A 549 -61.00 -0.48 3.58
N HIS A 550 -60.87 0.68 2.92
CA HIS A 550 -62.00 1.52 2.51
C HIS A 550 -62.44 1.36 1.04
N LEU A 551 -61.83 0.44 0.28
CA LEU A 551 -62.16 0.20 -1.15
C LEU A 551 -62.76 -1.18 -1.45
N VAL A 552 -63.18 -1.92 -0.41
CA VAL A 552 -64.00 -3.13 -0.56
C VAL A 552 -65.14 -3.12 0.46
N VAL A 553 -66.17 -2.30 0.21
CA VAL A 553 -67.57 -2.56 0.61
C VAL A 553 -68.47 -2.08 -0.52
#